data_AF-A0A699WQN5-F1
#
_entry.id   AF-A0A699WQN5-F1
#
_cell.length_a   1.000
_cell.length_b   1.000
_cell.length_c   1.000
_cell.angle_alpha   90.00
_cell.angle_beta   90.00
_cell.angle_gamma   90.00
#
_symmetry.space_group_name_H-M   'P 1'
#
loop_
_entity.id
_entity.type
_entity.pdbx_description
1 polymer ?
#
loop_
_entity_poly.entity_id
_entity_poly.type
_entity_poly.pdbx_seq_one_letter_code
_entity_poly.pdbx_strand_id
1 'polypeptide(L)' 'MLTGSSRPFASGSGGTYGRQRVIMCYNCKGEGHMAKQCTKPKRKRDAEWFKDKVLLVQAQASGQVLQE' A
#
# COMPACT_ATOMS: atom_id res chain seq x y z
N MET A 1 -18.36 -35.62 -13.62
CA MET A 1 -18.00 -34.54 -12.67
C MET A 1 -16.61 -34.04 -13.03
N LEU A 2 -16.49 -33.02 -13.90
CA LEU A 2 -15.20 -32.47 -14.32
C LEU A 2 -14.75 -31.45 -13.27
N THR A 3 -13.86 -31.86 -12.37
CA THR A 3 -13.21 -30.95 -11.43
C THR A 3 -12.27 -30.02 -12.19
N GLY A 4 -12.71 -28.77 -12.37
CA GLY A 4 -12.01 -27.74 -13.11
C GLY A 4 -10.62 -27.47 -12.56
N SER A 5 -9.63 -27.57 -13.45
CA SER A 5 -8.23 -27.25 -13.19
C SER A 5 -8.08 -25.80 -12.72
N SER A 6 -7.74 -25.61 -11.45
CA SER A 6 -7.37 -24.31 -10.91
C SER A 6 -5.95 -23.98 -11.37
N ARG A 7 -5.83 -23.20 -12.45
CA ARG A 7 -4.53 -22.64 -12.87
C ARG A 7 -4.10 -21.63 -11.80
N PRO A 8 -2.86 -21.71 -11.26
CA PRO A 8 -2.38 -20.67 -10.37
C PRO A 8 -2.33 -19.36 -11.15
N PHE A 9 -2.98 -18.33 -10.60
CA PHE A 9 -2.94 -16.98 -11.12
C PHE A 9 -1.49 -16.51 -11.00
N ALA A 10 -0.73 -16.54 -12.10
CA ALA A 10 0.57 -15.91 -12.18
C ALA A 10 0.35 -14.40 -12.00
N SER A 11 0.39 -13.94 -10.76
CA SER A 11 0.32 -12.54 -10.41
C SER A 11 1.62 -11.90 -10.90
N GLY A 12 1.56 -11.27 -12.07
CA GLY A 12 2.69 -10.60 -12.70
C GLY A 12 3.31 -9.59 -11.73
N SER A 13 4.49 -9.93 -11.22
CA SER A 13 5.32 -9.07 -10.37
C SER A 13 5.99 -7.99 -11.22
N GLY A 14 5.19 -7.07 -11.75
CA GLY A 14 5.67 -5.86 -12.40
C GLY A 14 5.98 -4.81 -11.34
N GLY A 15 7.22 -4.80 -10.84
CA GLY A 15 7.69 -3.78 -9.90
C GLY A 15 9.16 -3.94 -9.61
N THR A 16 9.98 -3.18 -10.32
CA THR A 16 11.44 -3.09 -10.19
C THR A 16 11.85 -2.88 -8.73
N TYR A 17 12.51 -3.89 -8.13
CA TYR A 17 13.09 -3.83 -6.77
C TYR A 17 14.38 -3.00 -6.71
N GLY A 18 14.34 -1.78 -7.27
CA GLY A 18 15.41 -0.79 -7.08
C GLY A 18 15.37 -0.28 -5.65
N ARG A 19 16.18 -0.89 -4.77
CA ARG A 19 16.28 -0.66 -3.31
C ARG A 19 15.12 -1.30 -2.54
N GLN A 20 15.44 -2.33 -1.75
CA GLN A 20 14.55 -3.11 -0.88
C GLN A 20 13.85 -2.22 0.19
N ARG A 21 12.96 -1.31 -0.21
CA ARG A 21 12.13 -0.53 0.72
C ARG A 21 10.97 -1.43 1.12
N VAL A 22 10.88 -1.75 2.41
CA VAL A 22 9.71 -2.45 2.96
C VAL A 22 8.47 -1.64 2.61
N ILE A 23 7.56 -2.23 1.83
CA ILE A 23 6.33 -1.56 1.40
C ILE A 23 5.38 -1.55 2.60
N MET A 24 5.08 -0.35 3.10
CA MET A 24 4.15 -0.14 4.21
C MET A 24 2.74 0.15 3.67
N CYS A 25 1.75 -0.60 4.16
CA CYS A 25 0.35 -0.39 3.81
C CYS A 25 -0.25 0.77 4.63
N TYR A 26 -0.62 1.86 3.96
CA TYR A 26 -1.27 3.01 4.60
C TYR A 26 -2.65 2.71 5.22
N ASN A 27 -3.33 1.65 4.76
CA ASN A 27 -4.66 1.30 5.29
C ASN A 27 -4.58 0.62 6.66
N CYS A 28 -3.67 -0.35 6.81
CA CYS A 28 -3.60 -1.21 7.99
C CYS A 28 -2.28 -1.15 8.76
N LYS A 29 -1.30 -0.36 8.28
CA LYS A 29 0.07 -0.27 8.83
C LYS A 29 0.82 -1.61 8.80
N GLY A 30 0.45 -2.50 7.89
CA GLY A 30 1.12 -3.79 7.68
C GLY A 30 2.17 -3.70 6.58
N GLU A 31 3.19 -4.56 6.67
CA GLU A 31 4.30 -4.60 5.71
C GLU A 31 4.00 -5.54 4.53
N GLY A 32 4.83 -5.45 3.49
CA GLY A 32 4.84 -6.40 2.36
C GLY A 32 3.74 -6.21 1.31
N HIS A 33 2.85 -5.22 1.46
CA HIS A 33 1.79 -4.97 0.49
C HIS A 33 1.40 -3.49 0.39
N MET A 34 0.94 -3.09 -0.79
CA MET A 34 0.35 -1.75 -0.99
C MET A 34 -1.08 -1.71 -0.45
N ALA A 35 -1.56 -0.52 -0.10
CA ALA A 35 -2.96 -0.32 0.33
C ALA A 35 -4.00 -0.81 -0.70
N LYS A 36 -3.65 -0.80 -2.00
CA LYS A 36 -4.49 -1.37 -3.08
C LYS A 36 -4.69 -2.89 -2.96
N GLN A 37 -3.75 -3.59 -2.34
CA GLN A 37 -3.76 -5.05 -2.13
C GLN A 37 -4.22 -5.43 -0.71
N CYS A 38 -4.66 -4.46 0.10
CA CYS A 38 -5.06 -4.72 1.47
C CYS A 38 -6.45 -5.37 1.51
N THR A 39 -6.55 -6.53 2.14
CA THR A 39 -7.82 -7.25 2.33
C THR A 39 -8.65 -6.71 3.50
N LYS A 40 -8.04 -5.92 4.40
CA LYS A 40 -8.76 -5.27 5.49
C LYS A 40 -9.67 -4.17 4.95
N PRO A 41 -10.85 -3.94 5.55
CA PRO A 41 -11.73 -2.86 5.15
C PRO A 41 -10.99 -1.51 5.20
N LYS A 42 -11.43 -0.57 4.37
CA LYS A 42 -10.87 0.79 4.37
C LYS A 42 -11.07 1.40 5.75
N ARG A 43 -10.00 1.98 6.30
CA ARG A 43 -10.07 2.73 7.56
C ARG A 43 -11.12 3.84 7.43
N LYS A 44 -11.92 4.04 8.49
CA LYS A 44 -12.90 5.13 8.54
C LYS A 44 -12.16 6.48 8.42
N ARG A 45 -12.82 7.50 7.88
CA ARG A 45 -12.28 8.87 7.82
C ARG A 45 -12.67 9.61 9.10
N ASP A 46 -12.19 9.11 10.23
CA ASP A 46 -12.36 9.73 11.54
C ASP A 46 -11.30 10.81 11.80
N ALA A 47 -11.43 11.57 12.89
CA ALA A 47 -10.55 12.69 13.19
C ALA A 47 -9.06 12.29 13.23
N GLU A 48 -8.72 11.09 13.71
CA GLU A 48 -7.34 10.60 13.74
C GLU A 48 -6.80 10.31 12.33
N TRP A 49 -7.64 9.78 11.43
CA TRP A 49 -7.29 9.62 10.02
C TRP A 49 -6.95 10.98 9.38
N PHE A 50 -7.73 12.02 9.70
CA PHE A 50 -7.47 13.37 9.18
C PHE A 50 -6.16 13.95 9.72
N LYS A 51 -5.87 13.80 11.02
CA LYS A 51 -4.59 14.25 11.61
C LYS A 51 -3.39 13.59 10.93
N ASP A 52 -3.43 12.27 10.75
CA ASP A 52 -2.37 11.49 10.08
C ASP A 52 -2.18 11.94 8.62
N LYS A 53 -3.28 12.16 7.89
CA LYS A 53 -3.25 12.70 6.52
C LYS A 53 -2.69 14.11 6.43
N VAL A 54 -3.09 15.00 7.34
CA VAL A 54 -2.60 16.39 7.37
C VAL A 54 -1.12 16.41 7.69
N LEU A 55 -0.65 15.59 8.64
CA LEU A 55 0.76 15.46 8.95
C LEU A 55 1.58 14.99 7.74
N LEU A 56 1.05 14.01 6.99
CA LEU A 56 1.70 13.52 5.77
C LEU A 56 1.76 14.59 4.67
N VAL A 57 0.66 15.31 4.43
CA VAL A 57 0.62 16.40 3.44
C VAL A 57 1.54 17.54 3.86
N GLN A 58 1.59 17.85 5.17
CA GLN A 58 2.51 18.83 5.72
C GLN A 58 3.97 18.40 5.50
N ALA A 59 4.32 17.14 5.74
CA ALA A 59 5.66 16.61 5.48
C ALA A 59 6.05 16.64 4.00
N GLN A 60 5.08 16.38 3.10
CA GLN A 60 5.28 16.52 1.65
C GLN A 60 5.44 17.99 1.24
N ALA A 61 4.63 18.90 1.78
CA ALA A 61 4.69 20.34 1.53
C ALA A 61 5.98 20.97 2.10
N SER A 62 6.47 20.46 3.23
CA SER A 62 7.72 20.86 3.85
C SER A 62 8.97 20.30 3.15
N GLY A 63 8.83 19.69 1.97
CA GLY A 63 9.95 19.48 1.05
C GLY A 63 10.83 18.25 1.34
N GLN A 64 10.29 17.18 1.93
CA GLN A 64 10.92 15.85 1.80
C GLN A 64 10.60 15.20 0.44
N VAL A 65 10.67 15.99 -0.63
CA VAL A 65 10.76 15.50 -1.99
C VAL A 65 12.24 15.25 -2.23
N LEU A 66 12.72 14.04 -1.91
CA LEU A 66 13.87 13.50 -2.63
C LEU A 66 13.38 13.27 -4.06
N GLN A 67 13.56 14.32 -4.87
CA GLN A 67 13.55 14.23 -6.31
C GLN A 67 14.86 13.54 -6.69
N GLU A 68 14.77 12.37 -7.31
CA GLU A 68 15.73 11.94 -8.32
C GLU A 68 15.02 12.07 -9.67
#